data_AF-A0A815MX91-F1
#
_entry.id   AF-A0A815MX91-F1
#
_cell.length_a   1.000
_cell.length_b   1.000
_cell.length_c   1.000
_cell.angle_alpha   90.00
_cell.angle_beta   90.00
_cell.angle_gamma   90.00
#
_symmetry.space_group_name_H-M   'P 1'
#
loop_
_entity.id
_entity.type
_entity.pdbx_description
1 polymer ?
#
loop_
_entity_poly.entity_id
_entity_poly.type
_entity_poly.pdbx_seq_one_letter_code
_entity_poly.pdbx_strand_id
1 'polypeptide(L)' 'MLKQHALDKHSDYREEHYSQLLILSENLNEFSQGYANRLATFGETAPNYNEIRMENLYYQVLNYKLQAK' A
#
# COMPACT_ATOMS: atom_id res chain seq x y z
N MET A 1 8.26 10.12 3.50
CA MET A 1 7.04 10.93 3.38
C MET A 1 5.79 10.08 3.20
N LEU A 2 5.67 9.26 2.15
CA LEU A 2 4.46 8.42 1.93
C LEU A 2 4.17 7.45 3.10
N LYS A 3 5.19 6.73 3.60
CA LYS A 3 5.07 5.75 4.69
C LYS A 3 4.53 6.38 5.98
N GLN A 4 5.02 7.56 6.33
CA GLN A 4 4.59 8.28 7.54
C GLN A 4 3.14 8.75 7.39
N HIS A 5 2.77 9.35 6.26
CA HIS A 5 1.39 9.76 6.01
C HIS A 5 0.41 8.59 6.09
N ALA A 6 0.79 7.43 5.53
CA ALA A 6 -0.01 6.22 5.63
C ALA A 6 -0.17 5.77 7.10
N LEU A 7 0.91 5.79 7.90
CA LEU A 7 0.84 5.48 9.32
C LEU A 7 -0.07 6.47 10.06
N ASP A 8 0.08 7.77 9.84
CA ASP A 8 -0.70 8.81 10.51
C ASP A 8 -2.21 8.61 10.23
N LYS A 9 -2.58 8.33 8.98
CA LYS A 9 -3.98 8.03 8.62
C LYS A 9 -4.51 6.76 9.28
N HIS A 10 -3.68 5.72 9.42
CA HIS A 10 -4.10 4.53 10.18
C HIS A 10 -4.25 4.85 11.68
N SER A 11 -3.36 5.68 12.23
CA SER A 11 -3.42 6.10 13.64
C SER A 11 -4.71 6.86 13.93
N ASP A 12 -5.11 7.81 13.06
CA ASP A 12 -6.38 8.55 13.18
C ASP A 12 -7.58 7.59 13.40
N TYR A 13 -7.75 6.60 12.52
CA TYR A 13 -8.85 5.63 12.62
C TYR A 13 -8.71 4.68 13.82
N ARG A 14 -7.49 4.27 14.15
CA ARG A 14 -7.26 3.35 15.27
C ARG A 14 -7.52 4.03 16.60
N GLU A 15 -7.21 5.31 16.73
CA GLU A 15 -7.55 6.12 17.90
C GLU A 15 -9.07 6.26 18.06
N GLU A 16 -9.80 6.55 16.97
CA GLU A 16 -11.27 6.58 16.97
C GLU A 16 -11.90 5.26 17.46
N HIS A 17 -11.26 4.14 17.12
CA HIS A 17 -11.69 2.80 17.54
C HIS A 17 -11.01 2.30 18.84
N TYR A 18 -10.38 3.17 19.63
CA TYR A 18 -9.68 2.82 20.88
C TYR A 18 -8.72 1.63 20.75
N SER A 19 -8.10 1.50 19.58
CA SER A 19 -7.21 0.40 19.21
C SER A 19 -5.74 0.82 19.36
N GLN A 20 -4.88 -0.14 19.66
CA GLN A 20 -3.44 0.09 19.85
C GLN A 20 -2.81 0.75 18.61
N LEU A 21 -2.03 1.82 18.78
CA LEU A 21 -1.34 2.48 17.66
C LEU A 21 -0.32 1.55 16.98
N LEU A 22 -0.14 1.74 15.68
CA LEU A 22 0.86 1.02 14.90
C LEU A 22 2.19 1.79 14.90
N ILE A 23 3.27 1.09 14.57
CA ILE A 23 4.58 1.68 14.32
C ILE A 23 5.10 1.21 12.96
N LEU A 24 5.93 2.03 12.31
CA LEU A 24 6.60 1.60 11.09
C LEU A 24 7.62 0.50 11.40
N SER A 25 7.69 -0.49 10.51
CA SER A 25 8.73 -1.53 10.51
C SER A 25 9.53 -1.43 9.22
N GLU A 26 10.85 -1.33 9.34
CA GLU A 26 11.76 -1.25 8.18
C GLU A 26 11.62 -2.46 7.26
N ASN A 27 11.61 -3.67 7.82
CA ASN A 27 11.41 -4.90 7.06
C ASN A 27 10.08 -4.95 6.31
N LEU A 28 8.98 -4.50 6.94
CA LEU A 28 7.67 -4.43 6.27
C LEU A 28 7.67 -3.38 5.16
N ASN A 29 8.34 -2.26 5.38
CA ASN A 29 8.44 -1.18 4.40
C ASN A 29 9.23 -1.60 3.16
N GLU A 30 10.33 -2.33 3.33
CA GLU A 30 11.13 -2.87 2.24
C GLU A 30 10.35 -3.90 1.43
N PHE A 31 9.72 -4.84 2.13
CA PHE A 31 8.86 -5.84 1.50
C PHE A 31 7.73 -5.20 0.70
N SER A 32 6.99 -4.25 1.30
CA SER A 32 5.85 -3.58 0.67
C SER A 32 6.29 -2.81 -0.59
N GLN A 33 7.45 -2.14 -0.53
CA GLN A 33 7.99 -1.43 -1.70
C GLN A 33 8.43 -2.40 -2.79
N GLY A 34 9.08 -3.51 -2.43
CA GLY A 34 9.49 -4.55 -3.38
C GLY A 34 8.28 -5.16 -4.10
N TYR A 35 7.21 -5.44 -3.37
CA TYR A 35 6.00 -6.00 -3.95
C TYR A 35 5.25 -4.99 -4.83
N ALA A 36 5.15 -3.72 -4.40
CA ALA A 36 4.58 -2.65 -5.23
C ALA A 36 5.36 -2.49 -6.56
N ASN A 37 6.70 -2.57 -6.52
CA ASN A 37 7.52 -2.52 -7.74
C ASN A 37 7.26 -3.72 -8.65
N ARG A 38 7.11 -4.92 -8.08
CA ARG A 38 6.74 -6.13 -8.84
C ARG A 38 5.39 -5.94 -9.53
N LEU A 39 4.37 -5.53 -8.79
CA LEU A 39 3.02 -5.30 -9.31
C LEU A 39 3.02 -4.27 -10.45
N ALA A 40 3.75 -3.15 -10.26
CA ALA A 40 3.91 -2.14 -11.30
C ALA A 40 4.62 -2.67 -12.56
N THR A 41 5.63 -3.54 -12.39
CA THR A 41 6.36 -4.16 -13.50
C THR A 41 5.46 -5.07 -14.34
N PHE A 42 4.56 -5.82 -13.71
CA PHE A 42 3.65 -6.74 -14.40
C PHE A 42 2.32 -6.10 -14.82
N GLY A 43 2.02 -4.87 -14.37
CA GLY A 43 0.73 -4.24 -14.62
C GLY A 43 -0.42 -4.96 -13.90
N GLU A 44 -0.14 -5.53 -12.73
CA GLU A 44 -1.07 -6.36 -11.96
C GLU A 44 -1.40 -5.72 -10.61
N THR A 45 -2.54 -6.12 -10.05
CA THR A 45 -2.95 -5.78 -8.68
C THR A 45 -3.54 -7.03 -8.05
N ALA A 46 -2.69 -7.87 -7.46
CA ALA A 46 -3.09 -9.12 -6.84
C ALA A 46 -2.43 -9.26 -5.46
N PRO A 47 -3.12 -9.84 -4.47
CA PRO A 47 -2.51 -10.14 -3.17
C PRO A 47 -1.32 -11.09 -3.30
N ASN A 48 -0.34 -10.96 -2.41
CA ASN A 48 0.72 -11.95 -2.30
C ASN A 48 0.24 -13.20 -1.54
N TYR A 49 -0.30 -14.19 -2.26
CA TYR A 49 -0.81 -15.45 -1.68
C TYR A 49 0.26 -16.33 -0.99
N ASN A 50 1.55 -16.01 -1.15
CA ASN A 50 2.63 -16.75 -0.51
C ASN A 50 3.04 -16.18 0.86
N GLU A 51 2.35 -15.13 1.33
CA GLU A 51 2.68 -14.45 2.57
C GLU A 51 1.59 -14.59 3.63
N ILE A 52 2.02 -14.72 4.89
CA ILE A 52 1.13 -14.91 6.05
C ILE A 52 0.68 -13.55 6.62
N ARG A 53 1.28 -12.46 6.13
CA ARG A 53 0.99 -11.09 6.61
C ARG A 53 -0.29 -10.58 5.98
N MET A 54 -1.09 -9.87 6.77
CA MET A 54 -2.26 -9.16 6.26
C MET A 54 -1.80 -8.03 5.33
N GLU A 55 -2.40 -7.95 4.14
CA GLU A 55 -2.01 -7.02 3.09
C GLU A 55 -3.22 -6.22 2.61
N ASN A 56 -3.03 -4.91 2.43
CA ASN A 56 -3.98 -4.04 1.74
C ASN A 56 -3.31 -3.48 0.48
N LEU A 57 -3.99 -3.57 -0.65
CA LEU A 57 -3.50 -3.07 -1.94
C LEU A 57 -4.39 -1.94 -2.46
N TYR A 58 -3.76 -0.94 -3.08
CA TYR A 58 -4.44 0.14 -3.78
C TYR A 58 -3.72 0.42 -5.10
N TYR A 59 -4.51 0.67 -6.15
CA TYR A 59 -4.01 1.04 -7.47
C TYR A 59 -4.96 2.06 -8.11
N GLN A 60 -4.39 2.92 -8.94
CA GLN A 60 -5.13 3.91 -9.71
C GLN A 60 -4.65 3.91 -11.16
N VAL A 61 -5.59 3.77 -12.11
CA VAL A 61 -5.32 4.08 -13.51
C VAL A 61 -5.38 5.58 -13.70
N LEU A 62 -4.27 6.17 -14.09
CA LEU A 62 -4.27 7.53 -14.63
C LEU A 62 -4.62 7.44 -16.12
N ASN A 63 -5.90 7.60 -16.43
CA ASN A 63 -6.38 7.71 -17.82
C ASN A 63 -5.83 9.01 -18.44
N TYR A 64 -4.65 8.94 -19.06
CA TYR A 64 -4.27 9.92 -20.07
C TYR A 64 -5.18 9.66 -21.26
N LYS A 65 -6.08 10.61 -21.52
CA LYS A 65 -6.92 10.62 -22.72
C LYS A 65 -6.05 10.29 -23.93
N LEU A 66 -6.19 9.09 -24.49
CA LEU A 66 -5.87 8.84 -25.88
C LEU A 66 -6.83 9.72 -26.67
N GLN A 67 -6.37 10.91 -27.05
CA GLN A 67 -6.97 11.63 -28.17
C GLN A 67 -6.75 10.74 -29.39
N ALA A 68 -7.73 9.88 -29.66
CA ALA A 68 -7.80 9.12 -30.89
C ALA A 68 -8.05 10.10 -32.03
N LYS A 69 -7.02 10.23 -32.88
CA LYS A 69 -6.96 10.71 -34.28
C LYS A 69 -7.86 11.87 -34.68
#